data_AF-A0A060CIM5-F1
#
_entry.id   AF-A0A060CIM5-F1
#
_cell.length_a   1.000
_cell.length_b   1.000
_cell.length_c   1.000
_cell.angle_alpha   90.00
_cell.angle_beta   90.00
_cell.angle_gamma   90.00
#
_symmetry.space_group_name_H-M   'P 1'
#
loop_
_entity.id
_entity.type
_entity.pdbx_description
1 polymer ?
#
loop_
_entity_poly.entity_id
_entity_poly.type
_entity_poly.pdbx_seq_one_letter_code
_entity_poly.pdbx_strand_id
1 'polypeptide(L)'
;MHIPGGIERVLTTKANYFADFLDYEVYIILTDGINEKPYYPLSPNIKVINLNINFDKLWNQSFSKKIIFYIQKQRIYKHKLKAVLFQIRPDITISLLRREVNFITSIKDGSIKLGELHVNKENYRNFEKNETNLFKKIFSKIWMYSLINHLRKLDRFVVLT
;
A
#
# COMPACT_ATOMS: atom_id res chain seq x y z
N MET A 1 -9.61 0.51 5.61
CA MET A 1 -10.82 -0.16 5.09
C MET A 1 -12.04 0.05 5.98
N HIS A 2 -11.90 0.53 7.22
CA HIS A 2 -13.03 0.88 8.08
C HIS A 2 -13.56 2.32 7.86
N ILE A 3 -12.81 3.17 7.15
CA ILE A 3 -13.18 4.56 6.85
C ILE A 3 -13.79 4.61 5.43
N PRO A 4 -14.89 5.34 5.21
CA PRO A 4 -15.43 5.55 3.87
C PRO A 4 -14.44 6.34 3.01
N GLY A 5 -14.20 5.85 1.79
CA GLY A 5 -13.29 6.47 0.84
C GLY A 5 -13.47 5.90 -0.57
N GLY A 6 -13.14 6.70 -1.59
CA GLY A 6 -13.28 6.30 -2.99
C GLY A 6 -12.39 5.10 -3.35
N ILE A 7 -11.17 5.07 -2.80
CA ILE A 7 -10.20 3.98 -3.01
C ILE A 7 -10.74 2.68 -2.40
N GLU A 8 -11.24 2.74 -1.16
CA GLU A 8 -11.83 1.61 -0.46
C GLU A 8 -13.03 1.04 -1.21
N ARG A 9 -13.87 1.90 -1.80
CA ARG A 9 -15.01 1.48 -2.61
C ARG A 9 -14.56 0.72 -3.85
N VAL A 10 -13.63 1.30 -4.63
CA VAL A 10 -13.15 0.67 -5.88
C VAL A 10 -12.43 -0.65 -5.59
N LEU A 11 -11.58 -0.68 -4.57
CA LEU A 11 -10.90 -1.90 -4.13
C LEU A 11 -11.91 -3.00 -3.79
N THR A 12 -12.91 -2.67 -2.97
CA THR A 12 -13.91 -3.65 -2.52
C THR A 12 -14.74 -4.16 -3.70
N THR A 13 -15.19 -3.27 -4.58
CA THR A 13 -15.94 -3.67 -5.78
C THR A 13 -15.13 -4.62 -6.68
N LYS A 14 -13.86 -4.32 -6.94
CA LYS A 14 -13.00 -5.17 -7.77
C LYS A 14 -12.70 -6.51 -7.11
N ALA A 15 -12.35 -6.48 -5.83
CA ALA A 15 -12.03 -7.69 -5.07
C ALA A 15 -13.24 -8.63 -5.01
N ASN A 16 -14.44 -8.09 -4.73
CA ASN A 16 -15.68 -8.87 -4.75
C ASN A 16 -15.96 -9.42 -6.16
N TYR A 17 -15.80 -8.60 -7.21
CA TYR A 17 -16.02 -9.06 -8.57
C TYR A 17 -15.10 -10.23 -8.95
N PHE A 18 -13.82 -10.15 -8.58
CA PHE A 18 -12.85 -11.22 -8.82
C PHE A 18 -13.18 -12.49 -8.04
N ALA A 19 -13.60 -12.35 -6.79
CA ALA A 19 -13.92 -13.49 -5.93
C ALA A 19 -15.25 -14.17 -6.30
N ASP A 20 -16.27 -13.40 -6.70
CA ASP A 20 -17.64 -13.92 -6.87
C ASP A 20 -17.95 -14.35 -8.30
N PHE A 21 -17.36 -13.70 -9.31
CA PHE A 21 -17.74 -13.90 -10.71
C PHE A 21 -16.63 -14.46 -11.59
N LEU A 22 -15.36 -14.34 -11.17
CA LEU A 22 -14.21 -14.76 -11.97
C LEU A 22 -13.44 -15.94 -11.36
N ASP A 23 -13.94 -16.52 -10.26
CA ASP A 23 -13.37 -17.70 -9.60
C ASP A 23 -11.89 -17.53 -9.17
N TYR A 24 -11.49 -16.29 -8.85
CA TYR A 24 -10.15 -16.04 -8.29
C TYR A 24 -10.13 -16.25 -6.78
N GLU A 25 -9.06 -16.86 -6.29
CA GLU A 25 -8.75 -16.85 -4.87
C GLU A 25 -8.19 -15.49 -4.44
N VAL A 26 -9.03 -14.66 -3.83
CA VAL A 26 -8.67 -13.28 -3.49
C VAL A 26 -8.23 -13.16 -2.04
N TYR A 27 -7.03 -12.63 -1.85
CA TYR A 27 -6.49 -12.25 -0.55
C TYR A 27 -6.36 -10.73 -0.43
N ILE A 28 -6.83 -10.17 0.68
CA ILE A 28 -6.58 -8.77 1.02
C ILE A 28 -5.68 -8.68 2.25
N ILE A 29 -4.51 -8.07 2.08
CA ILE A 29 -3.53 -7.87 3.14
C ILE A 29 -3.63 -6.45 3.70
N LEU A 30 -3.85 -6.34 5.01
CA LEU A 30 -3.97 -5.10 5.76
C LEU A 30 -2.80 -4.91 6.72
N THR A 31 -2.38 -3.66 6.95
CA THR A 31 -1.32 -3.32 7.92
C THR A 31 -1.85 -2.96 9.31
N ASP A 32 -3.06 -2.40 9.36
CA ASP A 32 -3.67 -1.72 10.51
C ASP A 32 -5.16 -2.11 10.63
N GLY A 33 -5.83 -1.71 11.71
CA GLY A 33 -7.28 -1.92 11.88
C GLY A 33 -7.67 -3.35 12.26
N ILE A 34 -6.92 -3.96 13.19
CA ILE A 34 -7.27 -5.28 13.72
C ILE A 34 -8.67 -5.24 14.36
N ASN A 35 -9.51 -6.22 14.06
CA ASN A 35 -10.91 -6.34 14.51
C ASN A 35 -11.88 -5.27 14.00
N GLU A 36 -11.46 -4.39 13.10
CA GLU A 36 -12.37 -3.44 12.47
C GLU A 36 -13.06 -4.07 11.26
N LYS A 37 -14.38 -3.88 11.17
CA LYS A 37 -15.13 -4.33 10.00
C LYS A 37 -14.85 -3.42 8.80
N PRO A 38 -14.67 -3.97 7.59
CA PRO A 38 -14.68 -3.18 6.37
C PRO A 38 -15.95 -2.34 6.28
N TYR A 39 -15.82 -1.07 5.90
CA TYR A 39 -16.96 -0.17 5.69
C TYR A 39 -17.84 -0.64 4.52
N TYR A 40 -17.19 -1.07 3.43
CA TYR A 40 -17.85 -1.73 2.31
C TYR A 40 -17.80 -3.25 2.52
N PRO A 41 -18.93 -3.96 2.32
CA PRO A 41 -18.99 -5.40 2.56
C PRO A 41 -18.06 -6.14 1.60
N LEU A 42 -17.24 -7.04 2.16
CA LEU A 42 -16.42 -7.97 1.40
C LEU A 42 -17.21 -9.26 1.18
N SER A 43 -17.00 -9.87 0.01
CA SER A 43 -17.48 -11.23 -0.25
C SER A 43 -16.94 -12.22 0.80
N PRO A 44 -17.74 -13.22 1.22
CA PRO A 44 -17.26 -14.28 2.11
C PRO A 44 -16.13 -15.13 1.48
N ASN A 45 -15.97 -15.07 0.15
CA ASN A 45 -14.91 -15.77 -0.58
C ASN A 45 -13.55 -15.08 -0.47
N ILE A 46 -13.50 -13.84 0.06
CA ILE A 46 -12.27 -13.07 0.22
C ILE A 46 -11.60 -13.38 1.56
N LYS A 47 -10.32 -13.73 1.52
CA LYS A 47 -9.50 -13.96 2.71
C LYS A 47 -8.77 -12.68 3.13
N VAL A 48 -9.08 -12.17 4.32
CA VAL A 48 -8.43 -10.96 4.87
C VAL A 48 -7.32 -11.34 5.84
N ILE A 49 -6.11 -10.84 5.60
CA ILE A 49 -4.94 -11.06 6.46
C ILE A 49 -4.47 -9.73 7.02
N ASN A 50 -4.47 -9.58 8.34
CA ASN A 50 -3.93 -8.39 8.99
C ASN A 50 -2.52 -8.66 9.52
N LEU A 51 -1.53 -7.86 9.09
CA LEU A 51 -0.14 -7.96 9.52
C LEU A 51 0.11 -7.40 10.93
N ASN A 52 -0.88 -6.73 11.53
CA ASN A 52 -0.85 -6.18 12.89
C ASN A 52 0.40 -5.32 13.13
N ILE A 53 0.60 -4.31 12.29
CA ILE A 53 1.75 -3.40 12.36
C ILE A 53 1.40 -2.13 13.11
N ASN A 54 0.18 -1.60 12.93
CA ASN A 54 -0.38 -0.44 13.63
C ASN A 54 0.54 0.79 13.52
N PHE A 55 0.59 1.39 12.33
CA PHE A 55 1.29 2.66 12.07
C PHE A 55 0.63 3.84 12.81
N ASP A 56 -0.63 3.75 13.20
CA ASP A 56 -1.36 4.84 13.87
C ASP A 56 -0.83 5.16 15.27
N LYS A 57 -0.15 4.21 15.92
CA LYS A 57 0.52 4.47 17.22
C LYS A 57 1.70 5.46 17.11
N LEU A 58 2.09 5.90 15.91
CA LEU A 58 3.15 6.88 15.69
C LEU A 58 2.70 8.33 15.94
N TRP A 59 1.40 8.63 15.97
CA TRP A 59 0.91 10.02 15.99
C TRP A 59 1.32 10.81 17.25
N ASN A 60 1.43 10.14 18.41
CA ASN A 60 1.64 10.79 19.71
C ASN A 60 3.12 10.98 20.15
N GLN A 61 4.09 10.81 19.25
CA GLN A 61 5.52 10.89 19.61
C GLN A 61 6.25 12.11 19.04
N SER A 62 7.40 12.45 19.66
CA SER A 62 8.31 13.49 19.16
C SER A 62 8.90 13.14 17.79
N PHE A 63 9.25 14.17 17.00
CA PHE A 63 9.59 14.03 15.58
C PHE A 63 10.75 13.06 15.28
N SER A 64 11.82 13.07 16.09
CA SER A 64 12.96 12.16 15.93
C SER A 64 12.58 10.71 16.22
N LYS A 65 11.79 10.47 17.28
CA LYS A 65 11.28 9.14 17.62
C LYS A 65 10.36 8.60 16.50
N LYS A 66 9.51 9.45 15.92
CA LYS A 66 8.64 9.08 14.78
C LYS A 66 9.43 8.49 13.61
N ILE A 67 10.57 9.08 13.24
CA ILE A 67 11.40 8.59 12.13
C ILE A 67 11.96 7.19 12.44
N ILE A 68 12.53 7.00 13.63
CA ILE A 68 13.11 5.72 14.05
C ILE A 68 12.05 4.62 14.06
N PHE A 69 10.90 4.89 14.69
CA PHE A 69 9.80 3.92 14.73
C PHE A 69 9.19 3.65 13.36
N TYR A 70 9.13 4.65 12.48
CA TYR A 70 8.69 4.46 11.09
C TYR A 70 9.62 3.49 10.35
N ILE A 71 10.94 3.68 10.44
CA ILE A 71 11.92 2.79 9.80
C ILE A 71 11.81 1.37 10.37
N GLN A 72 11.68 1.22 11.69
CA GLN A 72 11.48 -0.07 12.33
C GLN A 72 10.20 -0.77 11.84
N LYS A 73 9.06 -0.07 11.85
CA LYS A 73 7.79 -0.60 11.33
C LYS A 73 7.87 -0.92 9.84
N GLN A 74 8.62 -0.16 9.06
CA GLN A 74 8.81 -0.43 7.63
C GLN A 74 9.57 -1.74 7.40
N ARG A 75 10.61 -2.02 8.21
CA ARG A 75 11.35 -3.29 8.17
C ARG A 75 10.46 -4.47 8.56
N ILE A 76 9.67 -4.31 9.63
CA ILE A 76 8.69 -5.31 10.08
C ILE A 76 7.66 -5.56 8.98
N TYR A 77 7.17 -4.50 8.33
CA TYR A 77 6.21 -4.62 7.22
C TYR A 77 6.79 -5.44 6.07
N LYS A 78 8.01 -5.11 5.63
CA LYS A 78 8.68 -5.88 4.59
C LYS A 78 8.82 -7.36 4.96
N HIS A 79 9.22 -7.65 6.19
CA HIS A 79 9.41 -9.03 6.64
C HIS A 79 8.09 -9.81 6.68
N LYS A 80 7.05 -9.25 7.32
CA LYS A 80 5.74 -9.90 7.43
C LYS A 80 5.06 -10.06 6.07
N LEU A 81 5.08 -9.01 5.23
CA LEU A 81 4.49 -9.09 3.90
C LEU A 81 5.20 -10.14 3.04
N LYS A 82 6.55 -10.20 3.11
CA LYS A 82 7.32 -11.23 2.42
C LYS A 82 6.90 -12.64 2.88
N ALA A 83 6.81 -12.87 4.19
CA ALA A 83 6.41 -14.18 4.71
C ALA A 83 5.02 -14.61 4.19
N VAL A 84 4.03 -13.71 4.24
CA VAL A 84 2.68 -13.98 3.75
C VAL A 84 2.66 -14.26 2.24
N LEU A 85 3.38 -13.47 1.45
CA LEU A 85 3.43 -13.68 0.00
C LEU A 85 4.11 -15.01 -0.39
N PHE A 86 5.18 -15.42 0.31
CA PHE A 86 5.81 -16.72 0.10
C PHE A 86 4.95 -17.90 0.58
N GLN A 87 4.05 -17.67 1.54
CA GLN A 87 3.11 -18.68 2.01
C GLN A 87 1.94 -18.86 1.04
N ILE A 88 1.34 -17.77 0.56
CA ILE A 88 0.20 -17.80 -0.37
C ILE A 88 0.64 -18.19 -1.78
N ARG A 89 1.83 -17.74 -2.19
CA ARG A 89 2.38 -17.88 -3.56
C ARG A 89 1.38 -17.42 -4.63
N PRO A 90 0.92 -16.16 -4.58
CA PRO A 90 -0.07 -15.68 -5.55
C PRO A 90 0.53 -15.61 -6.96
N ASP A 91 -0.30 -15.68 -8.00
CA ASP A 91 0.13 -15.39 -9.38
C ASP A 91 0.28 -13.89 -9.62
N ILE A 92 -0.58 -13.09 -8.97
CA ILE A 92 -0.63 -11.63 -9.10
C ILE A 92 -0.69 -10.99 -7.72
N THR A 93 0.11 -9.95 -7.50
CA THR A 93 0.04 -9.11 -6.30
C THR A 93 -0.19 -7.66 -6.69
N ILE A 94 -1.31 -7.11 -6.24
CA ILE A 94 -1.70 -5.72 -6.48
C ILE A 94 -1.38 -4.89 -5.25
N SER A 95 -0.57 -3.84 -5.43
CA SER A 95 -0.24 -2.86 -4.41
C SER A 95 -0.97 -1.55 -4.69
N LEU A 96 -1.59 -0.96 -3.67
CA LEU A 96 -2.15 0.39 -3.73
C LEU A 96 -1.07 1.50 -3.63
N LEU A 97 0.20 1.13 -3.80
CA LEU A 97 1.38 2.00 -3.86
C LEU A 97 1.50 2.99 -2.70
N ARG A 98 1.14 2.55 -1.48
CA ARG A 98 1.28 3.37 -0.27
C ARG A 98 2.68 3.21 0.34
N ARG A 99 2.78 2.55 1.51
CA ARG A 99 4.06 2.42 2.24
C ARG A 99 4.95 1.33 1.64
N GLU A 100 4.33 0.35 1.00
CA GLU A 100 4.98 -0.83 0.41
C GLU A 100 5.71 -0.55 -0.90
N VAL A 101 5.44 0.57 -1.57
CA VAL A 101 6.08 0.91 -2.86
C VAL A 101 7.61 0.88 -2.78
N ASN A 102 8.17 1.18 -1.61
CA ASN A 102 9.62 1.22 -1.35
C ASN A 102 10.29 -0.17 -1.37
N PHE A 103 9.53 -1.26 -1.23
CA PHE A 103 10.13 -2.59 -1.11
C PHE A 103 9.33 -3.71 -1.79
N ILE A 104 8.10 -3.50 -2.23
CA ILE A 104 7.24 -4.55 -2.80
C ILE A 104 7.91 -5.25 -4.00
N THR A 105 8.58 -4.49 -4.87
CA THR A 105 9.32 -5.04 -6.03
C THR A 105 10.59 -5.80 -5.66
N SER A 106 11.05 -5.68 -4.42
CA SER A 106 12.18 -6.47 -3.88
C SER A 106 11.77 -7.83 -3.33
N ILE A 107 10.47 -8.10 -3.20
CA ILE A 107 9.95 -9.41 -2.80
C ILE A 107 9.82 -10.28 -4.06
N LYS A 108 10.51 -11.44 -4.06
CA LYS A 108 10.61 -12.37 -5.20
C LYS A 108 9.89 -13.69 -4.92
N ASP A 109 8.62 -13.58 -4.57
CA ASP A 109 7.67 -14.66 -4.31
C ASP A 109 7.13 -15.34 -5.58
N GLY A 110 7.49 -14.84 -6.77
CA GLY A 110 7.10 -15.40 -8.07
C GLY A 110 5.90 -14.69 -8.72
N SER A 111 5.13 -13.92 -7.95
CA SER A 111 3.95 -13.22 -8.47
C SER A 111 4.30 -11.99 -9.32
N ILE A 112 3.45 -11.70 -10.30
CA ILE A 112 3.44 -10.45 -11.07
C ILE A 112 3.10 -9.29 -10.13
N LYS A 113 3.95 -8.26 -10.08
CA LYS A 113 3.75 -7.07 -9.23
C LYS A 113 3.03 -5.97 -10.00
N LEU A 114 1.78 -5.73 -9.62
CA LEU A 114 0.95 -4.65 -10.14
C LEU A 114 0.90 -3.49 -9.14
N GLY A 115 1.14 -2.28 -9.62
CA GLY A 115 0.89 -1.07 -8.85
C GLY A 115 -0.38 -0.38 -9.32
N GLU A 116 -1.29 -0.09 -8.40
CA GLU A 116 -2.51 0.66 -8.64
C GLU A 116 -2.45 1.99 -7.87
N LEU A 117 -2.41 3.10 -8.60
CA LEU A 117 -2.38 4.44 -8.01
C LEU A 117 -3.76 5.07 -8.10
N HIS A 118 -4.39 5.30 -6.95
CA HIS A 118 -5.69 5.96 -6.85
C HIS A 118 -5.60 7.40 -6.33
N VAL A 119 -4.43 8.01 -6.45
CA VAL A 119 -4.23 9.40 -6.05
C VAL A 119 -3.87 10.20 -7.29
N ASN A 120 -4.65 11.24 -7.55
CA ASN A 120 -4.36 12.19 -8.62
C ASN A 120 -2.90 12.68 -8.46
N LYS A 121 -2.13 12.68 -9.56
CA LYS A 121 -0.70 13.05 -9.59
C LYS A 121 -0.43 14.39 -8.89
N GLU A 122 -1.41 15.29 -8.91
CA GLU A 122 -1.36 16.60 -8.25
C GLU A 122 -1.63 16.56 -6.73
N ASN A 123 -2.41 15.59 -6.23
CA ASN A 123 -2.78 15.46 -4.82
C ASN A 123 -2.00 14.39 -4.05
N TYR A 124 -1.12 13.62 -4.70
CA TYR A 124 -0.16 12.77 -3.99
C TYR A 124 0.76 13.56 -3.05
N ARG A 125 0.76 14.89 -3.25
CA ARG A 125 1.60 15.87 -2.62
C ARG A 125 0.79 17.16 -2.45
N ASN A 126 0.04 17.29 -1.36
CA ASN A 126 -0.25 18.62 -0.78
C ASN A 126 1.07 19.27 -0.30
N PHE A 127 1.99 19.49 -1.22
CA PHE A 127 3.00 20.52 -1.07
C PHE A 127 2.31 21.76 -1.64
N GLU A 128 1.79 22.58 -0.73
CA GLU A 128 1.29 23.90 -1.08
C GLU A 128 2.27 24.58 -2.04
N LYS A 129 1.76 25.15 -3.13
CA LYS A 129 2.54 25.84 -4.18
C LYS A 129 3.42 26.99 -3.64
N ASN A 130 3.38 27.28 -2.34
CA ASN A 130 4.00 28.43 -1.68
C ASN A 130 5.11 28.10 -0.67
N GLU A 131 5.70 26.90 -0.67
CA GLU A 131 6.79 26.59 0.29
C GLU A 131 8.21 26.87 -0.27
N THR A 132 8.87 27.88 0.31
CA THR A 132 10.19 28.45 -0.06
C THR A 132 11.42 27.59 0.29
N ASN A 133 11.24 26.37 0.79
CA ASN A 133 12.34 25.58 1.35
C ASN A 133 13.05 24.69 0.30
N LEU A 134 14.20 25.13 -0.19
CA LEU A 134 15.05 24.42 -1.17
C LEU A 134 15.37 22.97 -0.77
N PHE A 135 15.57 22.69 0.53
CA PHE A 135 15.79 21.34 1.04
C PHE A 135 14.58 20.41 0.84
N LYS A 136 13.36 20.92 1.05
CA LYS A 136 12.13 20.15 0.75
C LYS A 136 12.01 19.86 -0.74
N LYS A 137 12.43 20.79 -1.61
CA LYS A 137 12.46 20.61 -3.07
C LYS A 137 13.44 19.52 -3.51
N ILE A 138 14.63 19.47 -2.90
CA ILE A 138 15.64 18.44 -3.16
C ILE A 138 15.17 17.08 -2.64
N PHE A 139 14.68 17.00 -1.40
CA PHE A 139 14.11 15.78 -0.83
C PHE A 139 12.95 15.25 -1.68
N SER A 140 12.09 16.16 -2.13
CA SER A 140 10.97 15.87 -3.04
C SER A 140 11.44 15.25 -4.35
N LYS A 141 12.51 15.78 -4.96
CA LYS A 141 13.13 15.22 -6.18
C LYS A 141 13.73 13.84 -5.94
N ILE A 142 14.51 13.66 -4.87
CA ILE A 142 15.14 12.37 -4.52
C ILE A 142 14.07 11.29 -4.29
N TRP A 143 13.03 11.62 -3.52
CA TRP A 143 11.94 10.70 -3.26
C TRP A 143 11.11 10.40 -4.52
N MET A 144 10.86 11.40 -5.37
CA MET A 144 10.18 11.18 -6.66
C MET A 144 11.01 10.29 -7.58
N TYR A 145 12.33 10.48 -7.62
CA TYR A 145 13.23 9.63 -8.38
C TYR A 145 13.24 8.19 -7.86
N SER A 146 13.26 8.02 -6.53
CA SER A 146 13.13 6.70 -5.89
C SER A 146 11.78 6.05 -6.23
N LEU A 147 10.68 6.78 -6.13
CA LEU A 147 9.34 6.32 -6.51
C LEU A 147 9.31 5.87 -7.97
N ILE A 148 9.77 6.71 -8.90
CA ILE A 148 9.85 6.37 -10.34
C ILE A 148 10.69 5.10 -10.54
N ASN A 149 11.83 4.97 -9.87
CA ASN A 149 12.66 3.77 -9.96
C ASN A 149 11.98 2.52 -9.42
N HIS A 150 11.12 2.63 -8.40
CA HIS A 150 10.32 1.52 -7.91
C HIS A 150 9.15 1.19 -8.86
N LEU A 151 8.49 2.21 -9.41
CA LEU A 151 7.42 2.05 -10.39
C LEU A 151 7.92 1.37 -11.68
N ARG A 152 9.11 1.74 -12.17
CA ARG A 152 9.75 1.11 -13.34
C ARG A 152 10.09 -0.36 -13.15
N LYS A 153 10.12 -0.84 -11.90
CA LYS A 153 10.38 -2.25 -11.54
C LYS A 153 9.11 -3.07 -11.36
N LEU A 154 7.93 -2.47 -11.52
CA LEU A 154 6.66 -3.19 -11.57
C LEU A 154 6.51 -3.85 -12.94
N ASP A 155 5.87 -5.02 -12.97
CA ASP A 155 5.62 -5.73 -14.23
C ASP A 155 4.55 -5.02 -15.07
N ARG A 156 3.55 -4.44 -14.40
CA ARG A 156 2.60 -3.48 -14.98
C ARG A 156 2.17 -2.43 -13.95
N PHE A 157 1.77 -1.27 -14.44
CA PHE A 157 1.27 -0.14 -13.65
C PHE A 157 -0.08 0.29 -14.21
N VAL A 158 -1.11 0.33 -13.36
CA VAL A 158 -2.48 0.71 -13.74
C VAL A 158 -2.83 2.03 -13.06
N VAL A 159 -3.28 2.99 -13.86
CA VAL A 159 -3.77 4.29 -13.39
C VAL A 159 -5.27 4.31 -13.57
N LEU A 160 -6.00 4.63 -12.50
CA LEU A 160 -7.40 5.00 -12.60
C LEU A 160 -7.47 6.53 -12.58
N THR A 161 -7.70 7.11 -13.75
CA THR A 161 -8.04 8.53 -13.91
C THR A 161 -9.51 8.76 -13.65
#